data_AF-A0A3D2N110-F1
#
_entry.id   AF-A0A3D2N110-F1
#
_cell.length_a   1.000
_cell.length_b   1.000
_cell.length_c   1.000
_cell.angle_alpha   90.00
_cell.angle_beta   90.00
_cell.angle_gamma   90.00
#
_symmetry.space_group_name_H-M   'P 1'
#
loop_
_entity.id
_entity.type
_entity.pdbx_description
1 polymer ?
#
loop_
_entity_poly.entity_id
_entity_poly.type
_entity_poly.pdbx_seq_one_letter_code
_entity_poly.pdbx_strand_id
1 'polypeptide(L)'
;MEIFLFITVVLVLVLSLIAVFGRCRACGSKFHAFSPGHAADIPAGKAYIVCKRCGDRQHKGDVSSDGSVLWMSGGTGSFHEDGSYTGDSGTFADGGGDGGGGGE
;
A
#
# COMPACT_ATOMS: atom_id res chain seq x y z
N MET A 1 12.32 -29.44 -25.55
CA MET A 1 11.59 -29.69 -24.30
C MET A 1 12.19 -28.94 -23.11
N GLU A 2 13.52 -28.83 -23.02
CA GLU A 2 14.19 -28.14 -21.90
C GLU A 2 13.91 -26.64 -21.82
N ILE A 3 13.86 -25.92 -22.95
CA ILE A 3 13.59 -24.46 -22.97
C ILE A 3 12.23 -24.12 -22.34
N PHE A 4 11.19 -24.90 -22.64
CA PHE A 4 9.87 -24.72 -22.03
C PHE A 4 9.89 -24.96 -20.52
N LEU A 5 10.70 -25.91 -20.06
CA LEU A 5 10.90 -26.22 -18.64
C LEU A 5 11.63 -25.08 -17.91
N PHE A 6 12.63 -24.46 -18.53
CA PHE A 6 13.29 -23.27 -17.97
C PHE A 6 12.34 -22.08 -17.88
N ILE A 7 11.54 -21.82 -18.92
CA ILE A 7 10.59 -20.71 -18.95
C ILE A 7 9.53 -20.88 -17.85
N THR A 8 9.00 -22.09 -17.65
CA THR A 8 8.01 -22.34 -16.59
C THR A 8 8.60 -22.20 -15.20
N VAL A 9 9.82 -22.67 -14.95
CA VAL A 9 10.51 -22.49 -13.67
C VAL A 9 10.74 -21.01 -13.37
N VAL A 10 11.20 -20.23 -14.35
CA VAL A 10 11.42 -18.79 -14.19
C VAL A 10 10.10 -18.07 -13.90
N LEU A 11 9.02 -18.40 -14.63
CA LEU A 11 7.70 -17.83 -14.37
C LEU A 11 7.21 -18.14 -12.95
N VAL A 12 7.33 -19.39 -12.51
CA VAL A 12 6.92 -19.78 -11.15
C VAL A 12 7.74 -19.04 -10.08
N LEU A 13 9.05 -18.87 -10.30
CA LEU A 13 9.91 -18.11 -9.39
C LEU A 13 9.50 -16.63 -9.33
N VAL A 14 9.29 -16.00 -10.47
CA VAL A 14 8.88 -14.59 -10.55
C VAL A 14 7.53 -14.37 -9.87
N LEU A 15 6.54 -15.21 -10.18
CA LEU A 15 5.22 -15.14 -9.54
C LEU A 15 5.28 -15.39 -8.03
N SER A 16 6.13 -16.32 -7.59
CA SER A 16 6.34 -16.60 -6.16
C SER A 16 6.96 -15.42 -5.43
N LEU A 17 7.95 -14.75 -6.04
CA LEU A 17 8.57 -13.54 -5.48
C LEU A 17 7.54 -12.42 -5.36
N ILE A 18 6.77 -12.14 -6.41
CA ILE A 18 5.71 -11.13 -6.38
C ILE A 18 4.70 -11.43 -5.27
N ALA A 19 4.30 -12.69 -5.09
CA ALA A 19 3.38 -13.11 -4.03
C ALA A 19 3.98 -13.03 -2.60
N VAL A 20 5.31 -12.95 -2.47
CA VAL A 20 6.00 -12.72 -1.19
C VAL A 20 6.10 -11.22 -0.91
N PHE A 21 6.45 -10.41 -1.90
CA PHE A 21 6.58 -8.95 -1.73
C PHE A 21 5.22 -8.24 -1.57
N GLY A 22 4.15 -8.76 -2.18
CA GLY A 22 2.80 -8.24 -2.00
C GLY A 22 2.12 -8.65 -0.68
N ARG A 23 2.82 -9.36 0.21
CA ARG A 23 2.25 -9.87 1.46
C ARG A 23 2.53 -8.93 2.62
N CYS A 24 1.54 -8.74 3.49
CA CYS A 24 1.81 -8.16 4.80
C CYS A 24 2.75 -9.08 5.59
N ARG A 25 3.91 -8.57 6.00
CA ARG A 25 4.95 -9.36 6.69
C ARG A 25 4.54 -9.81 8.10
N ALA A 26 3.61 -9.09 8.72
CA ALA A 26 3.08 -9.42 10.06
C ALA A 26 2.02 -10.53 10.04
N CYS A 27 0.98 -10.42 9.19
CA CYS A 27 -0.16 -11.36 9.20
C CYS A 27 -0.24 -12.31 8.00
N GLY A 28 0.66 -12.18 7.03
CA GLY A 28 0.72 -13.08 5.88
C GLY A 28 -0.39 -12.90 4.83
N SER A 29 -1.21 -11.84 4.94
CA SER A 29 -2.33 -11.57 4.03
C SER A 29 -1.84 -11.30 2.59
N LYS A 30 -2.37 -12.07 1.63
CA LYS A 30 -2.15 -11.94 0.17
C LYS A 30 -3.39 -11.49 -0.62
N PHE A 31 -4.58 -11.51 0.00
CA PHE A 31 -5.87 -11.61 -0.70
C PHE A 31 -6.82 -10.44 -0.53
N HIS A 32 -6.50 -9.46 0.32
CA HIS A 32 -7.18 -8.19 0.20
C HIS A 32 -6.43 -7.43 -0.88
N ALA A 33 -7.10 -7.18 -2.01
CA ALA A 33 -6.74 -6.09 -2.90
C ALA A 33 -6.26 -4.95 -2.02
N PHE A 34 -5.04 -4.48 -2.27
CA PHE A 34 -4.41 -3.39 -1.55
C PHE A 34 -5.39 -2.21 -1.60
N SER A 35 -6.31 -2.14 -0.64
CA SER A 35 -6.89 -0.91 -0.14
C SER A 35 -5.97 -0.58 1.03
N PRO A 36 -4.76 -0.04 0.76
CA PRO A 36 -3.89 0.39 1.82
C PRO A 36 -4.69 1.37 2.66
N GLY A 37 -4.91 1.05 3.93
CA GLY A 37 -5.30 2.12 4.84
C GLY A 37 -4.13 3.10 4.84
N HIS A 38 -4.35 4.36 4.48
CA HIS A 38 -3.33 5.38 4.60
C HIS A 38 -3.41 5.94 6.02
N ALA A 39 -2.29 6.08 6.69
CA ALA A 39 -2.21 6.77 7.97
C ALA A 39 -1.01 7.71 7.97
N ALA A 40 -1.20 8.89 8.53
CA ALA A 40 -0.12 9.84 8.77
C ALA A 40 0.09 10.06 10.26
N ASP A 41 1.35 10.30 10.59
CA ASP A 41 1.77 10.87 11.87
C ASP A 41 2.41 12.23 11.54
N ILE A 42 1.57 13.27 11.55
CA ILE A 42 1.95 14.66 11.24
C ILE A 42 3.08 15.17 12.16
N PRO A 43 3.04 14.99 13.50
CA PRO A 43 4.14 15.45 14.35
C PRO A 43 5.43 14.66 14.12
N ALA A 44 5.38 13.40 13.69
CA ALA A 44 6.56 12.63 13.30
C ALA A 44 7.01 12.89 11.85
N GLY A 45 6.19 13.55 11.03
CA GLY A 45 6.41 13.78 9.60
C GLY A 45 6.38 12.52 8.75
N LYS A 46 5.74 11.43 9.20
CA LYS A 46 5.79 10.12 8.55
C LYS A 46 4.42 9.64 8.06
N ALA A 47 4.40 9.08 6.86
CA ALA A 47 3.24 8.41 6.27
C ALA A 47 3.43 6.90 6.20
N TYR A 48 2.36 6.18 6.49
CA TYR A 48 2.34 4.73 6.63
C TYR A 48 1.26 4.12 5.77
N ILE A 49 1.58 2.95 5.21
CA ILE A 49 0.60 2.02 4.67
C ILE A 49 0.21 1.05 5.78
N VAL A 50 -1.07 0.98 6.07
CA VAL A 50 -1.66 0.16 7.12
C VAL A 50 -2.30 -1.09 6.53
N CYS A 51 -1.95 -2.24 7.07
CA CYS A 51 -2.61 -3.49 6.74
C CYS A 51 -4.02 -3.54 7.37
N LYS A 52 -5.08 -3.56 6.55
CA LYS A 52 -6.46 -3.67 7.05
C LYS A 52 -6.74 -4.90 7.91
N ARG A 53 -5.97 -5.98 7.74
CA ARG A 53 -6.20 -7.24 8.48
C ARG A 53 -5.65 -7.21 9.91
N CYS A 54 -4.48 -6.60 10.12
CA CYS A 54 -3.79 -6.67 11.42
C CYS A 54 -3.35 -5.31 11.96
N GLY A 55 -3.59 -4.22 11.25
CA GLY A 55 -3.21 -2.87 11.66
C GLY A 55 -1.71 -2.57 11.56
N ASP A 56 -0.91 -3.48 10.98
CA ASP A 56 0.54 -3.29 10.84
C ASP A 56 0.84 -2.06 9.99
N ARG A 57 1.71 -1.18 10.49
CA ARG A 57 2.06 0.10 9.86
C ARG A 57 3.44 0.00 9.22
N GLN A 58 3.49 0.22 7.91
CA GLN A 58 4.73 0.21 7.13
C GLN A 58 5.04 1.62 6.68
N HIS A 59 6.19 2.15 7.09
CA HIS A 59 6.64 3.48 6.66
C HIS A 59 6.88 3.50 5.16
N LYS A 60 6.19 4.38 4.43
CA LYS A 60 6.15 4.38 2.96
C LYS A 60 6.09 5.76 2.34
N GLY A 61 6.10 6.82 3.13
CA GLY A 61 6.14 8.20 2.65
C GLY A 61 6.41 9.15 3.79
N ASP A 62 6.62 10.41 3.44
CA ASP A 62 6.80 11.51 4.38
C ASP A 62 5.59 12.44 4.26
N VAL A 63 5.14 12.99 5.38
CA VAL A 63 3.98 13.91 5.44
C VAL A 63 4.41 15.25 6.01
N SER A 64 3.96 16.32 5.37
CA SER A 64 4.18 17.69 5.82
C SER A 64 3.10 18.13 6.82
N SER A 65 3.38 19.23 7.52
CA SER A 65 2.50 19.77 8.56
C SER A 65 1.13 20.24 8.05
N ASP A 66 1.00 20.44 6.75
CA ASP A 66 -0.23 20.78 6.04
C ASP A 66 -1.06 19.55 5.63
N GLY A 67 -0.60 18.34 5.96
CA GLY A 67 -1.25 17.09 5.59
C GLY A 67 -0.88 16.56 4.20
N SER A 68 -0.03 17.26 3.44
CA SER A 68 0.46 16.79 2.14
C SER A 68 1.47 15.65 2.32
N VAL A 69 1.40 14.64 1.46
CA VAL A 69 2.19 13.40 1.55
C VAL A 69 2.94 13.18 0.27
N LEU A 70 4.22 12.84 0.40
CA LEU A 70 5.04 12.31 -0.66
C LEU A 70 5.32 10.84 -0.40
N TRP A 71 4.77 9.96 -1.22
CA TRP A 71 5.03 8.53 -1.13
C TRP A 71 6.34 8.15 -1.79
N MET A 72 7.07 7.24 -1.17
CA MET A 72 8.33 6.72 -1.70
C MET A 72 8.16 5.95 -3.01
N SER A 73 6.93 5.56 -3.37
CA SER A 73 6.60 5.01 -4.69
C SER A 73 6.56 6.05 -5.80
N GLY A 74 6.68 7.34 -5.47
CA GLY A 74 6.63 8.45 -6.42
C GLY A 74 5.24 9.08 -6.58
N GLY A 75 4.25 8.64 -5.81
CA GLY A 75 2.93 9.26 -5.77
C GLY A 75 2.81 10.36 -4.72
N THR A 76 1.89 11.29 -4.94
CA THR A 76 1.55 12.35 -3.99
C THR A 76 0.13 12.17 -3.46
N GLY A 77 -0.15 12.75 -2.30
CA GLY A 77 -1.49 12.79 -1.74
C GLY A 77 -1.64 13.78 -0.61
N SER A 78 -2.80 13.77 0.04
CA SER A 78 -3.15 14.69 1.12
C SER A 78 -4.10 13.99 2.10
N PHE A 79 -3.79 14.11 3.38
CA PHE A 79 -4.69 13.74 4.46
C PHE A 79 -5.54 14.94 4.86
N HIS A 80 -6.84 14.71 4.99
CA HIS A 80 -7.82 15.72 5.38
C HIS A 80 -8.13 15.61 6.88
N GLU A 81 -8.68 16.68 7.47
CA GLU A 81 -9.01 16.75 8.89
C GLU A 81 -10.09 15.74 9.33
N ASP A 82 -10.92 15.28 8.40
CA ASP A 82 -11.92 14.23 8.61
C ASP A 82 -11.31 12.81 8.64
N GLY A 83 -9.99 12.70 8.48
CA GLY A 83 -9.25 11.43 8.42
C GLY A 83 -9.30 10.76 7.05
N SER A 84 -9.92 11.38 6.04
CA SER A 84 -9.90 10.88 4.67
C SER A 84 -8.55 11.18 3.99
N TYR A 85 -8.24 10.40 2.95
CA TYR A 85 -7.03 10.54 2.17
C TYR A 85 -7.39 10.68 0.69
N THR A 86 -6.76 11.64 0.01
CA THR A 86 -6.84 11.80 -1.45
C THR A 86 -5.43 11.69 -2.03
N GLY A 87 -5.25 10.92 -3.09
CA GLY A 87 -3.94 10.72 -3.71
C GLY A 87 -4.02 10.73 -5.23
N ASP A 88 -2.90 11.06 -5.85
CA ASP A 88 -2.72 10.87 -7.28
C ASP A 88 -2.49 9.38 -7.57
N SER A 89 -3.03 8.91 -8.69
CA SER A 89 -3.07 7.50 -9.12
C SER A 89 -1.71 6.81 -9.26
N GLY A 90 -0.62 7.57 -9.15
CA GLY A 90 0.76 7.06 -9.04
C GLY A 90 1.07 6.43 -7.68
N THR A 91 0.25 6.66 -6.66
CA THR A 91 0.39 6.09 -5.31
C THR A 91 -0.12 4.66 -5.24
N PHE A 92 0.30 3.77 -6.16
CA PHE A 92 -0.20 2.40 -6.26
C PHE A 92 -1.66 2.31 -6.77
N ALA A 93 -1.85 2.62 -8.06
CA ALA A 93 -3.00 2.19 -8.88
C ALA A 93 -4.34 2.12 -8.13
N ASP A 94 -5.05 3.26 -8.11
CA ASP A 94 -6.39 3.37 -7.57
C ASP A 94 -7.31 2.28 -8.18
N GLY A 95 -7.47 1.18 -7.46
CA GLY A 95 -8.70 0.40 -7.50
C GLY A 95 -9.77 1.26 -6.85
N GLY A 96 -10.36 2.14 -7.65
CA GLY A 96 -11.27 3.19 -7.20
C GLY A 96 -12.54 2.70 -6.51
N GLY A 97 -13.13 3.61 -5.73
CA GLY A 97 -14.42 3.50 -5.06
C GLY A 97 -14.39 2.50 -3.90
N ASP A 98 -14.80 2.81 -2.67
CA ASP A 98 -15.89 3.67 -2.26
C ASP A 98 -15.72 4.05 -0.79
N GLY A 99 -16.18 5.25 -0.46
CA GLY A 99 -17.07 5.45 0.68
C GLY A 99 -16.43 5.47 2.06
N GLY A 100 -16.41 6.67 2.65
CA GLY A 100 -16.23 6.85 4.08
C GLY A 100 -17.30 6.14 4.93
N GLY A 101 -16.98 6.03 6.22
CA GLY A 101 -17.82 5.52 7.30
C GLY A 101 -16.86 5.24 8.47
N GLY A 102 -16.74 6.12 9.46
CA GLY A 102 -17.85 6.56 10.30
C GLY A 102 -18.01 5.49 11.38
N GLY A 103 -17.53 5.80 12.59
CA GLY A 103 -17.18 4.82 13.60
C GLY A 103 -18.33 4.10 14.31
N GLU A 104 -17.91 3.12 15.10
CA GLU A 104 -18.36 2.79 16.46
C GLU A 104 -17.25 2.00 17.16
#